data_AF-A0A6P0YGJ5-F1
#
_entry.id   AF-A0A6P0YGJ5-F1
#
_cell.length_a   1.000
_cell.length_b   1.000
_cell.length_c   1.000
_cell.angle_alpha   90.00
_cell.angle_beta   90.00
_cell.angle_gamma   90.00
#
_symmetry.space_group_name_H-M   'P 1'
#
loop_
_entity.id
_entity.type
_entity.pdbx_description
1 polymer ?
#
loop_
_entity_poly.entity_id
_entity_poly.type
_entity_poly.pdbx_seq_one_letter_code
_entity_poly.pdbx_strand_id
1 'polypeptide(L)'
;MNKKQPSSLWKSMTNKASTVRENLGKKVSKAGQSISEKASETAKTKASEIEEIISNKTSDVGKYFRETVKESAFGKQQTNSELSPEIENDLEQEEIYHIFVAYQVASQGGTQKVTLKSGKSYNVRIRPNSTEGSTLRLKKCGLQGNDAFLVLHTFYNPEFNLDRRMNNLIIHSSIYERSKTRCLEAYNRINVGLYVYDLAALNLLDFIVNSSNIDSLIGLRYTIASENSRWIGIDKSLEEVLEFTNLSETEKCKIKSIYQYIKAADPLPKLDDFQQLNAMILNSAIASELKDKYLLASATSTGLRIDMLIVDLIYSSSEINDNQRRKYLSLYQQIKEGVKVKDNFISESLDSIIIQAEIPRICKIVYQLLRERYFEIELELEKLDREELYSVFSKFKKVEQFIKQAENPTKITNSFGNIAIQKGMLIEEADDAVVSGGVG
;
A
#
# COMPACT_ATOMS: atom_id res chain seq x y z
N MET A 1 33.63 25.89 -63.97
CA MET A 1 33.51 25.61 -62.52
C MET A 1 32.45 24.53 -62.33
N ASN A 2 32.88 23.26 -62.18
CA ASN A 2 31.99 22.10 -62.05
C ASN A 2 31.69 21.79 -60.58
N LYS A 3 30.41 21.86 -60.19
CA LYS A 3 29.92 21.35 -58.90
C LYS A 3 29.84 19.83 -58.96
N LYS A 4 30.66 19.14 -58.14
CA LYS A 4 30.57 17.68 -57.93
C LYS A 4 29.31 17.35 -57.13
N GLN A 5 28.46 16.47 -57.67
CA GLN A 5 27.37 15.81 -56.95
C GLN A 5 27.94 14.84 -55.90
N PRO A 6 27.35 14.74 -54.69
CA PRO A 6 27.72 13.71 -53.73
C PRO A 6 27.19 12.34 -54.18
N SER A 7 28.03 11.31 -54.05
CA SER A 7 27.81 9.96 -54.56
C SER A 7 26.64 9.23 -53.89
N SER A 8 25.85 8.54 -54.72
CA SER A 8 24.64 7.77 -54.39
C SER A 8 24.85 6.61 -53.40
N LEU A 9 26.10 6.20 -53.16
CA LEU A 9 26.45 5.14 -52.23
C LEU A 9 26.30 5.55 -50.75
N TRP A 10 26.62 6.80 -50.40
CA TRP A 10 26.52 7.27 -49.01
C TRP A 10 25.07 7.45 -48.55
N LYS A 11 24.18 7.93 -49.44
CA LYS A 11 22.74 8.03 -49.16
C LYS A 11 22.06 6.67 -48.97
N SER A 12 22.52 5.65 -49.70
CA SER A 12 22.03 4.27 -49.59
C SER A 12 22.44 3.61 -48.27
N MET A 13 23.66 3.88 -47.78
CA MET A 13 24.14 3.36 -46.49
C MET A 13 23.45 4.01 -45.28
N THR A 14 23.20 5.33 -45.31
CA THR A 14 22.43 6.00 -44.23
C THR A 14 20.97 5.53 -44.18
N ASN A 15 20.34 5.27 -45.33
CA ASN A 15 18.95 4.81 -45.37
C ASN A 15 18.79 3.33 -44.95
N LYS A 16 19.81 2.49 -45.16
CA LYS A 16 19.84 1.12 -44.62
C LYS A 16 20.14 1.10 -43.11
N ALA A 17 20.97 2.00 -42.62
CA ALA A 17 21.26 2.12 -41.18
C ALA A 17 20.05 2.64 -40.38
N SER A 18 19.28 3.58 -40.93
CA SER A 18 18.06 4.10 -40.28
C SER A 18 16.94 3.05 -40.22
N THR A 19 16.74 2.27 -41.29
CA THR A 19 15.76 1.17 -41.30
C THR A 19 16.13 0.01 -40.38
N VAL A 20 17.43 -0.31 -40.23
CA VAL A 20 17.90 -1.30 -39.25
C VAL A 20 17.70 -0.79 -37.81
N ARG A 21 17.96 0.50 -37.54
CA ARG A 21 17.76 1.13 -36.22
C ARG A 21 16.28 1.21 -35.83
N GLU A 22 15.39 1.52 -36.76
CA GLU A 22 13.93 1.51 -36.52
C GLU A 22 13.38 0.10 -36.30
N ASN A 23 13.86 -0.89 -37.05
CA ASN A 23 13.43 -2.28 -36.88
C ASN A 23 13.96 -2.93 -35.60
N LEU A 24 15.18 -2.57 -35.16
CA LEU A 24 15.71 -2.92 -33.85
C LEU A 24 14.97 -2.20 -32.72
N GLY A 25 14.69 -0.89 -32.87
CA GLY A 25 13.91 -0.12 -31.90
C GLY A 25 12.51 -0.69 -31.68
N LYS A 26 11.82 -1.09 -32.76
CA LYS A 26 10.49 -1.72 -32.69
C LYS A 26 10.53 -3.14 -32.11
N LYS A 27 11.59 -3.91 -32.34
CA LYS A 27 11.76 -5.24 -31.72
C LYS A 27 12.13 -5.15 -30.24
N VAL A 28 12.95 -4.16 -29.86
CA VAL A 28 13.35 -3.91 -28.47
C VAL A 28 12.20 -3.31 -27.66
N SER A 29 11.36 -2.43 -28.24
CA SER A 29 10.18 -1.92 -27.53
C SER A 29 9.12 -2.99 -27.31
N LYS A 30 8.88 -3.87 -28.30
CA LYS A 30 7.95 -5.01 -28.17
C LYS A 30 8.46 -6.07 -27.20
N ALA A 31 9.76 -6.34 -27.18
CA ALA A 31 10.38 -7.20 -26.18
C ALA A 31 10.31 -6.55 -24.77
N GLY A 32 10.54 -5.24 -24.67
CA GLY A 32 10.42 -4.48 -23.41
C GLY A 32 9.01 -4.47 -22.84
N GLN A 33 7.99 -4.27 -23.69
CA GLN A 33 6.58 -4.35 -23.28
C GLN A 33 6.18 -5.77 -22.87
N SER A 34 6.53 -6.79 -23.67
CA SER A 34 6.23 -8.18 -23.33
C SER A 34 6.95 -8.67 -22.06
N ILE A 35 8.15 -8.16 -21.77
CA ILE A 35 8.89 -8.45 -20.53
C ILE A 35 8.29 -7.68 -19.35
N SER A 36 7.88 -6.43 -19.54
CA SER A 36 7.22 -5.61 -18.52
C SER A 36 5.86 -6.19 -18.12
N GLU A 37 5.06 -6.62 -19.09
CA GLU A 37 3.76 -7.28 -18.87
C GLU A 37 3.96 -8.62 -18.14
N LYS A 38 4.90 -9.46 -18.59
CA LYS A 38 5.21 -10.72 -17.90
C LYS A 38 5.79 -10.52 -16.50
N ALA A 39 6.61 -9.49 -16.29
CA ALA A 39 7.16 -9.16 -14.98
C ALA A 39 6.08 -8.62 -14.04
N SER A 40 5.17 -7.78 -14.53
CA SER A 40 4.00 -7.28 -13.79
C SER A 40 3.04 -8.40 -13.43
N GLU A 41 2.76 -9.32 -14.36
CA GLU A 41 1.87 -10.46 -14.14
C GLU A 41 2.49 -11.49 -13.19
N THR A 42 3.80 -11.75 -13.31
CA THR A 42 4.56 -12.62 -12.38
C THR A 42 4.69 -11.96 -10.99
N ALA A 43 4.84 -10.64 -10.92
CA ALA A 43 4.88 -9.91 -9.66
C ALA A 43 3.51 -9.88 -8.99
N LYS A 44 2.41 -9.73 -9.74
CA LYS A 44 1.04 -9.79 -9.22
C LYS A 44 0.67 -11.19 -8.72
N THR A 45 1.02 -12.24 -9.48
CA THR A 45 0.81 -13.64 -9.04
C THR A 45 1.64 -13.97 -7.82
N LYS A 46 2.94 -13.64 -7.80
CA LYS A 46 3.78 -13.84 -6.61
C LYS A 46 3.32 -12.97 -5.43
N ALA A 47 2.88 -11.74 -5.63
CA ALA A 47 2.34 -10.90 -4.56
C ALA A 47 1.05 -11.49 -3.98
N SER A 48 0.14 -11.98 -4.82
CA SER A 48 -1.08 -12.66 -4.40
C SER A 48 -0.78 -13.97 -3.66
N GLU A 49 0.19 -14.76 -4.13
CA GLU A 49 0.65 -15.97 -3.44
C GLU A 49 1.31 -15.64 -2.09
N ILE A 50 2.05 -14.52 -2.01
CA ILE A 50 2.67 -14.03 -0.78
C ILE A 50 1.61 -13.53 0.20
N GLU A 51 0.62 -12.77 -0.25
CA GLU A 51 -0.53 -12.34 0.54
C GLU A 51 -1.32 -13.54 1.06
N GLU A 52 -1.52 -14.56 0.23
CA GLU A 52 -2.19 -15.81 0.62
C GLU A 52 -1.35 -16.60 1.64
N ILE A 53 -0.03 -16.71 1.47
CA ILE A 53 0.87 -17.39 2.42
C ILE A 53 0.95 -16.63 3.75
N ILE A 54 1.01 -15.30 3.73
CA ILE A 54 1.02 -14.46 4.93
C ILE A 54 -0.35 -14.57 5.63
N SER A 55 -1.46 -14.44 4.90
CA SER A 55 -2.81 -14.58 5.44
C SER A 55 -3.07 -15.96 6.04
N ASN A 56 -2.64 -17.04 5.37
CA ASN A 56 -2.76 -18.40 5.87
C ASN A 56 -1.88 -18.64 7.10
N LYS A 57 -0.65 -18.13 7.13
CA LYS A 57 0.19 -18.21 8.35
C LYS A 57 -0.37 -17.38 9.50
N THR A 58 -0.93 -16.20 9.24
CA THR A 58 -1.59 -15.37 10.26
C THR A 58 -2.85 -16.05 10.80
N SER A 59 -3.61 -16.73 9.94
CA SER A 59 -4.76 -17.57 10.31
C SER A 59 -4.36 -18.80 11.13
N ASP A 60 -3.28 -19.48 10.76
CA ASP A 60 -2.75 -20.66 11.47
C ASP A 60 -2.14 -20.29 12.82
N VAL A 61 -1.48 -19.14 12.91
CA VAL A 61 -1.01 -18.57 14.18
C VAL A 61 -2.20 -18.26 15.09
N GLY A 62 -3.25 -17.62 14.57
CA GLY A 62 -4.48 -17.36 15.33
C GLY A 62 -5.28 -18.62 15.68
N LYS A 63 -5.12 -19.74 14.95
CA LYS A 63 -5.68 -21.05 15.34
C LYS A 63 -4.85 -21.72 16.44
N TYR A 64 -3.53 -21.77 16.28
CA TYR A 64 -2.60 -22.33 17.27
C TYR A 64 -2.75 -21.65 18.64
N PHE A 65 -2.87 -20.32 18.68
CA PHE A 65 -3.07 -19.60 19.94
C PHE A 65 -4.47 -19.79 20.54
N ARG A 66 -5.52 -19.85 19.72
CA ARG A 66 -6.87 -20.22 20.20
C ARG A 66 -6.91 -21.63 20.80
N GLU A 67 -6.16 -22.57 20.24
CA GLU A 67 -6.02 -23.92 20.79
C GLU A 67 -5.22 -23.92 22.10
N THR A 68 -4.11 -23.18 22.16
CA THR A 68 -3.28 -23.07 23.38
C THR A 68 -4.00 -22.35 24.53
N VAL A 69 -4.83 -21.36 24.23
CA VAL A 69 -5.66 -20.65 25.23
C VAL A 69 -6.81 -21.56 25.71
N LYS A 70 -7.45 -22.32 24.81
CA LYS A 70 -8.45 -23.34 25.18
C LYS A 70 -7.86 -24.42 26.08
N GLU A 71 -6.67 -24.94 25.79
CA GLU A 71 -5.99 -25.93 26.64
C GLU A 71 -5.63 -25.36 28.03
N SER A 72 -5.32 -24.07 28.14
CA SER A 72 -5.10 -23.41 29.43
C SER A 72 -6.38 -23.09 30.22
N ALA A 73 -7.53 -23.07 29.55
CA ALA A 73 -8.85 -22.77 30.14
C ALA A 73 -9.65 -24.03 30.53
N PHE A 74 -9.25 -25.23 30.07
CA PHE A 74 -9.91 -26.51 30.37
C PHE A 74 -9.66 -27.08 31.78
N GLY A 75 -9.17 -26.24 32.69
CA GLY A 75 -9.04 -26.53 34.12
C GLY A 75 -10.15 -25.93 34.97
N LYS A 76 -11.42 -25.85 34.52
CA LYS A 76 -12.61 -25.69 35.38
C LYS A 76 -13.92 -25.95 34.63
N GLN A 77 -14.83 -26.60 35.35
CA GLN A 77 -16.03 -27.29 34.88
C GLN A 77 -17.07 -26.45 34.13
N GLN A 78 -17.71 -27.11 33.16
CA GLN A 78 -18.97 -26.73 32.52
C GLN A 78 -20.10 -26.58 33.54
N THR A 79 -20.95 -25.57 33.35
CA THR A 79 -22.41 -25.71 33.56
C THR A 79 -23.14 -24.92 32.47
N ASN A 80 -24.18 -25.57 31.94
CA ASN A 80 -25.01 -25.10 30.83
C ASN A 80 -25.88 -23.90 31.23
N SER A 81 -25.99 -22.91 30.34
CA SER A 81 -27.14 -21.99 30.28
C SER A 81 -27.20 -21.40 28.87
N GLU A 82 -28.40 -21.40 28.32
CA GLU A 82 -28.81 -20.81 27.04
C GLU A 82 -28.29 -19.36 26.90
N LEU A 83 -27.81 -19.00 25.70
CA LEU A 83 -27.34 -17.67 25.37
C LEU A 83 -28.01 -17.17 24.08
N SER A 84 -28.82 -16.14 24.29
CA SER A 84 -29.41 -15.22 23.32
C SER A 84 -28.36 -14.61 22.36
N PRO A 85 -28.75 -14.18 21.15
CA PRO A 85 -27.84 -13.57 20.18
C PRO A 85 -27.66 -12.08 20.49
N GLU A 86 -26.97 -11.76 21.58
CA GLU A 86 -26.46 -10.42 21.85
C GLU A 86 -25.04 -10.56 22.36
N ILE A 87 -24.12 -9.76 21.79
CA ILE A 87 -22.65 -9.75 21.96
C ILE A 87 -21.90 -10.69 21.00
N GLU A 88 -21.87 -10.33 19.71
CA GLU A 88 -20.89 -10.84 18.73
C GLU A 88 -19.88 -9.74 18.35
N ASN A 89 -19.46 -8.88 19.30
CA ASN A 89 -18.63 -7.70 19.02
C ASN A 89 -17.33 -7.57 19.85
N ASP A 90 -16.87 -8.62 20.53
CA ASP A 90 -15.57 -8.64 21.24
C ASP A 90 -14.81 -9.95 20.99
N LEU A 91 -14.73 -10.38 19.72
CA LEU A 91 -13.64 -11.27 19.35
C LEU A 91 -12.36 -10.42 19.40
N GLU A 92 -11.60 -10.55 20.50
CA GLU A 92 -10.24 -10.03 20.69
C GLU A 92 -9.45 -10.19 19.38
N GLN A 93 -9.43 -9.16 18.53
CA GLN A 93 -8.60 -9.17 17.34
C GLN A 93 -7.15 -9.15 17.81
N GLU A 94 -6.47 -10.29 17.64
CA GLU A 94 -5.07 -10.43 17.99
C GLU A 94 -4.25 -9.39 17.19
N GLU A 95 -3.55 -8.51 17.91
CA GLU A 95 -2.75 -7.47 17.29
C GLU A 95 -1.40 -8.06 16.86
N ILE A 96 -1.32 -8.51 15.61
CA ILE A 96 -0.16 -9.20 15.05
C ILE A 96 0.72 -8.22 14.24
N TYR A 97 2.02 -8.28 14.47
CA TYR A 97 3.05 -7.52 13.76
C TYR A 97 4.06 -8.44 13.10
N HIS A 98 4.31 -8.22 11.82
CA HIS A 98 5.41 -8.85 11.11
C HIS A 98 6.64 -7.95 11.22
N ILE A 99 7.69 -8.41 11.90
CA ILE A 99 8.93 -7.65 12.06
C ILE A 99 10.11 -8.38 11.45
N PHE A 100 10.94 -7.65 10.71
CA PHE A 100 12.20 -8.19 10.22
C PHE A 100 13.29 -8.03 11.29
N VAL A 101 14.00 -9.11 11.56
CA VAL A 101 15.10 -9.20 12.51
C VAL A 101 16.39 -9.47 11.75
N ALA A 102 17.36 -8.58 11.92
CA ALA A 102 18.70 -8.69 11.34
C ALA A 102 19.34 -10.05 11.64
N TYR A 103 20.09 -10.60 10.70
CA TYR A 103 20.74 -11.91 10.83
C TYR A 103 21.53 -12.05 12.13
N GLN A 104 22.32 -11.03 12.49
CA GLN A 104 23.12 -11.05 13.71
C GLN A 104 22.25 -11.07 14.98
N VAL A 105 21.16 -10.31 15.01
CA VAL A 105 20.25 -10.26 16.17
C VAL A 105 19.49 -11.57 16.32
N ALA A 106 19.07 -12.18 15.21
CA ALA A 106 18.42 -13.48 15.21
C ALA A 106 19.36 -14.61 15.69
N SER A 107 20.62 -14.60 15.23
CA SER A 107 21.63 -15.61 15.59
C SER A 107 22.16 -15.45 17.02
N GLN A 108 22.61 -14.25 17.40
CA GLN A 108 23.31 -13.99 18.65
C GLN A 108 22.39 -13.49 19.78
N GLY A 109 21.15 -13.15 19.45
CA GLY A 109 20.23 -12.44 20.34
C GLY A 109 20.54 -10.95 20.39
N GLY A 110 19.58 -10.17 20.90
CA GLY A 110 19.73 -8.72 20.96
C GLY A 110 18.44 -8.03 21.39
N THR A 111 18.38 -6.72 21.12
CA THR A 111 17.19 -5.91 21.38
C THR A 111 16.82 -5.16 20.10
N GLN A 112 15.52 -5.05 19.83
CA GLN A 112 14.99 -4.31 18.70
C GLN A 112 13.84 -3.42 19.17
N LYS A 113 13.83 -2.16 18.72
CA LYS A 113 12.73 -1.22 18.98
C LYS A 113 11.56 -1.55 18.04
N VAL A 114 10.36 -1.68 18.60
CA VAL A 114 9.11 -1.94 17.86
C VAL A 114 8.07 -0.93 18.29
N THR A 115 7.39 -0.29 17.33
CA THR A 115 6.29 0.66 17.59
C THR A 115 4.95 -0.02 17.28
N LEU A 116 4.01 0.02 18.22
CA LEU A 116 2.69 -0.60 18.07
C LEU A 116 1.64 0.41 17.57
N LYS A 117 0.43 -0.05 17.24
CA LYS A 117 -0.68 0.77 16.73
C LYS A 117 -1.17 1.76 17.77
N SER A 118 -0.85 1.55 19.05
CA SER A 118 -1.02 2.57 20.10
C SER A 118 -0.09 3.80 19.94
N GLY A 119 0.91 3.73 19.05
CA GLY A 119 1.95 4.75 18.86
C GLY A 119 3.13 4.63 19.83
N LYS A 120 3.04 3.73 20.81
CA LYS A 120 4.11 3.49 21.80
C LYS A 120 5.19 2.59 21.22
N SER A 121 6.45 2.90 21.54
CA SER A 121 7.60 2.07 21.18
C SER A 121 8.09 1.25 22.37
N TYR A 122 8.49 0.01 22.10
CA TYR A 122 9.01 -0.93 23.08
C TYR A 122 10.35 -1.48 22.60
N ASN A 123 11.30 -1.63 23.54
CA ASN A 123 12.54 -2.35 23.29
C ASN A 123 12.32 -3.82 23.58
N VAL A 124 12.22 -4.63 22.53
CA VAL A 124 11.90 -6.05 22.61
C VAL A 124 13.18 -6.87 22.55
N ARG A 125 13.36 -7.79 23.50
CA ARG A 125 14.49 -8.71 23.53
C ARG A 125 14.25 -9.90 22.59
N ILE A 126 15.12 -10.04 21.59
CA ILE A 126 15.17 -11.21 20.69
C ILE A 126 16.13 -12.24 21.28
N ARG A 127 15.71 -13.50 21.36
CA ARG A 127 16.54 -14.58 21.88
C ARG A 127 17.56 -15.04 20.82
N PRO A 128 18.74 -15.52 21.22
CA PRO A 128 19.67 -16.15 20.27
C PRO A 128 19.00 -17.35 19.58
N ASN A 129 19.43 -17.61 18.35
CA ASN A 129 18.89 -18.65 17.47
C ASN A 129 17.38 -18.52 17.20
N SER A 130 16.84 -17.30 17.15
CA SER A 130 15.45 -17.08 16.74
C SER A 130 15.30 -17.36 15.24
N THR A 131 14.38 -18.24 14.86
CA THR A 131 14.18 -18.66 13.46
C THR A 131 12.99 -17.93 12.83
N GLU A 132 12.94 -17.97 11.50
CA GLU A 132 11.80 -17.49 10.70
C GLU A 132 10.45 -18.01 11.21
N GLY A 133 9.49 -17.11 11.37
CA GLY A 133 8.15 -17.41 11.85
C GLY A 133 8.02 -17.57 13.36
N SER A 134 9.12 -17.47 14.12
CA SER A 134 9.07 -17.45 15.59
C SER A 134 8.18 -16.30 16.08
N THR A 135 7.44 -16.52 17.16
CA THR A 135 6.54 -15.51 17.71
C THR A 135 7.00 -15.00 19.08
N LEU A 136 6.79 -13.70 19.33
CA LEU A 136 6.99 -13.07 20.64
C LEU A 136 5.68 -12.42 21.09
N ARG A 137 5.35 -12.55 22.37
CA ARG A 137 4.14 -11.97 22.98
C ARG A 137 4.50 -10.79 23.87
N LEU A 138 3.95 -9.62 23.58
CA LEU A 138 4.01 -8.41 24.39
C LEU A 138 2.74 -8.32 25.23
N LYS A 139 2.84 -8.71 26.51
CA LYS A 139 1.70 -8.77 27.42
C LYS A 139 1.15 -7.38 27.74
N LYS A 140 -0.15 -7.17 27.54
CA LYS A 140 -0.91 -5.94 27.84
C LYS A 140 -0.36 -4.67 27.17
N CYS A 141 0.38 -4.84 26.07
CA CYS A 141 0.98 -3.73 25.34
C CYS A 141 0.15 -3.29 24.14
N GLY A 142 -0.81 -4.13 23.72
CA GLY A 142 -1.63 -3.91 22.56
C GLY A 142 -2.80 -2.95 22.76
N LEU A 143 -3.62 -2.81 21.72
CA LEU A 143 -4.84 -2.01 21.72
C LEU A 143 -5.77 -2.44 22.86
N GLN A 144 -6.37 -1.47 23.52
CA GLN A 144 -7.29 -1.67 24.65
C GLN A 144 -6.68 -2.47 25.84
N GLY A 145 -5.35 -2.61 25.90
CA GLY A 145 -4.68 -3.40 26.94
C GLY A 145 -4.63 -4.89 26.65
N ASN A 146 -4.95 -5.30 25.42
CA ASN A 146 -4.77 -6.67 24.93
C ASN A 146 -3.29 -6.97 24.71
N ASP A 147 -2.99 -8.21 24.35
CA ASP A 147 -1.65 -8.62 24.00
C ASP A 147 -1.35 -8.32 22.53
N ALA A 148 -0.10 -7.95 22.24
CA ALA A 148 0.41 -7.84 20.88
C ALA A 148 1.38 -8.97 20.59
N PHE A 149 1.33 -9.49 19.37
CA PHE A 149 2.16 -10.59 18.91
C PHE A 149 3.11 -10.12 17.81
N LEU A 150 4.37 -10.53 17.88
CA LEU A 150 5.38 -10.22 16.88
C LEU A 150 5.80 -11.51 16.19
N VAL A 151 5.58 -11.61 14.89
CA VAL A 151 6.09 -12.68 14.02
C VAL A 151 7.43 -12.23 13.48
N LEU A 152 8.47 -13.01 13.76
CA LEU A 152 9.85 -12.69 13.39
C LEU A 152 10.16 -13.21 11.99
N HIS A 153 10.68 -12.32 11.14
CA HIS A 153 11.22 -12.66 9.82
C HIS A 153 12.72 -12.45 9.80
N THR A 154 13.49 -13.38 9.26
CA THR A 154 14.96 -13.28 9.24
C THR A 154 15.59 -14.18 8.16
N PHE A 155 16.74 -13.73 7.65
CA PHE A 155 17.61 -14.58 6.84
C PHE A 155 18.37 -15.62 7.67
N TYR A 156 18.39 -15.51 9.00
CA TYR A 156 19.01 -16.53 9.82
C TYR A 156 18.28 -17.87 9.65
N ASN A 157 19.05 -18.88 9.24
CA ASN A 157 18.61 -20.25 9.15
C ASN A 157 19.78 -21.16 9.55
N PRO A 158 19.65 -21.96 10.62
CA PRO A 158 20.73 -22.84 11.08
C PRO A 158 21.02 -24.00 10.12
N GLU A 159 20.06 -24.39 9.28
CA GLU A 159 20.15 -25.52 8.36
C GLU A 159 20.70 -25.12 6.99
N PHE A 160 20.43 -23.87 6.56
CA PHE A 160 20.78 -23.40 5.22
C PHE A 160 21.47 -22.04 5.25
N ASN A 161 22.60 -21.94 4.57
CA ASN A 161 23.27 -20.66 4.36
C ASN A 161 22.56 -19.85 3.25
N LEU A 162 21.57 -19.05 3.64
CA LEU A 162 20.79 -18.18 2.74
C LEU A 162 21.68 -17.11 2.09
N ASP A 163 22.62 -16.54 2.85
CA ASP A 163 23.58 -15.54 2.35
C ASP A 163 24.37 -16.04 1.16
N ARG A 164 24.86 -17.28 1.22
CA ARG A 164 25.57 -17.90 0.09
C ARG A 164 24.68 -18.04 -1.13
N ARG A 165 23.41 -18.41 -0.97
CA ARG A 165 22.46 -18.54 -2.09
C ARG A 165 22.18 -17.20 -2.75
N MET A 166 21.95 -16.16 -1.95
CA MET A 166 21.72 -14.79 -2.44
C MET A 166 22.96 -14.22 -3.13
N ASN A 167 24.13 -14.35 -2.53
CA ASN A 167 25.39 -13.90 -3.12
C ASN A 167 25.68 -14.62 -4.44
N ASN A 168 25.47 -15.94 -4.50
CA ASN A 168 25.63 -16.70 -5.74
C ASN A 168 24.66 -16.22 -6.82
N LEU A 169 23.39 -15.94 -6.48
CA LEU A 169 22.42 -15.40 -7.42
C LEU A 169 22.91 -14.08 -8.03
N ILE A 170 23.41 -13.17 -7.21
CA ILE A 170 23.91 -11.86 -7.66
C ILE A 170 25.15 -12.03 -8.55
N ILE A 171 26.13 -12.83 -8.13
CA ILE A 171 27.39 -13.02 -8.86
C ILE A 171 27.17 -13.62 -10.25
N HIS A 172 26.23 -14.56 -10.37
CA HIS A 172 25.94 -15.25 -11.64
C HIS A 172 24.87 -14.54 -12.49
N SER A 173 24.31 -13.43 -12.02
CA SER A 173 23.36 -12.64 -12.81
C SER A 173 24.05 -11.98 -14.02
N SER A 174 23.34 -11.89 -15.14
CA SER A 174 23.83 -11.36 -16.42
C SER A 174 23.78 -9.83 -16.48
N ILE A 175 24.34 -9.17 -15.46
CA ILE A 175 24.44 -7.70 -15.34
C ILE A 175 25.91 -7.27 -15.26
N TYR A 176 26.17 -5.97 -15.43
CA TYR A 176 27.51 -5.41 -15.29
C TYR A 176 28.10 -5.60 -13.89
N GLU A 177 29.41 -5.83 -13.80
CA GLU A 177 30.13 -6.05 -12.53
C GLU A 177 29.94 -4.93 -11.50
N ARG A 178 29.90 -3.66 -11.96
CA ARG A 178 29.61 -2.52 -11.09
C ARG A 178 28.21 -2.62 -10.47
N SER A 179 27.22 -3.10 -11.23
CA SER A 179 25.87 -3.31 -10.73
C SER A 179 25.81 -4.49 -9.75
N LYS A 180 26.57 -5.58 -9.99
CA LYS A 180 26.69 -6.69 -9.03
C LYS A 180 27.22 -6.21 -7.68
N THR A 181 28.26 -5.38 -7.69
CA THR A 181 28.85 -4.80 -6.46
C THR A 181 27.81 -4.01 -5.67
N ARG A 182 27.06 -3.12 -6.33
CA ARG A 182 25.98 -2.34 -5.69
C ARG A 182 24.85 -3.23 -5.16
N CYS A 183 24.48 -4.29 -5.90
CA CYS A 183 23.49 -5.27 -5.43
C CYS A 183 23.98 -6.05 -4.20
N LEU A 184 25.25 -6.44 -4.14
CA LEU A 184 25.85 -7.08 -2.97
C LEU A 184 25.84 -6.15 -1.75
N GLU A 185 26.15 -4.87 -1.95
CA GLU A 185 26.06 -3.86 -0.89
C GLU A 185 24.62 -3.67 -0.40
N ALA A 186 23.66 -3.57 -1.33
CA ALA A 186 22.24 -3.50 -1.01
C ALA A 186 21.78 -4.74 -0.21
N TYR A 187 22.18 -5.94 -0.66
CA TYR A 187 21.90 -7.20 0.03
C TYR A 187 22.47 -7.22 1.45
N ASN A 188 23.73 -6.83 1.63
CA ASN A 188 24.36 -6.80 2.94
C ASN A 188 23.62 -5.88 3.91
N ARG A 189 23.16 -4.72 3.43
CA ARG A 189 22.38 -3.77 4.25
C ARG A 189 21.02 -4.31 4.65
N ILE A 190 20.26 -4.94 3.74
CA ILE A 190 18.99 -5.57 4.12
C ILE A 190 19.20 -6.76 5.06
N ASN A 191 20.30 -7.51 4.91
CA ASN A 191 20.63 -8.66 5.77
C ASN A 191 20.86 -8.24 7.24
N VAL A 192 21.48 -7.08 7.44
CA VAL A 192 21.66 -6.48 8.77
C VAL A 192 20.46 -5.61 9.21
N GLY A 193 19.35 -5.63 8.46
CA GLY A 193 18.12 -4.92 8.81
C GLY A 193 18.25 -3.38 8.74
N LEU A 194 18.99 -2.86 7.76
CA LEU A 194 19.19 -1.43 7.57
C LEU A 194 18.56 -0.93 6.26
N TYR A 195 18.19 0.35 6.25
CA TYR A 195 17.81 1.07 5.04
C TYR A 195 18.95 1.09 4.01
N VAL A 196 18.63 0.79 2.76
CA VAL A 196 19.49 0.89 1.57
C VAL A 196 19.30 2.24 0.89
N TYR A 197 20.31 3.10 0.93
CA TYR A 197 20.28 4.41 0.27
C TYR A 197 20.24 4.32 -1.26
N ASP A 198 20.90 3.30 -1.82
CA ASP A 198 20.94 3.06 -3.26
C ASP A 198 19.70 2.27 -3.71
N LEU A 199 18.56 2.97 -3.80
CA LEU A 199 17.29 2.36 -4.20
C LEU A 199 17.34 1.74 -5.59
N ALA A 200 18.10 2.32 -6.52
CA ALA A 200 18.26 1.74 -7.86
C ALA A 200 18.93 0.36 -7.82
N ALA A 201 19.92 0.17 -6.94
CA ALA A 201 20.54 -1.13 -6.73
C ALA A 201 19.60 -2.12 -6.04
N LEU A 202 18.81 -1.66 -5.06
CA LEU A 202 17.80 -2.50 -4.41
C LEU A 202 16.72 -2.95 -5.40
N ASN A 203 16.22 -2.05 -6.26
CA ASN A 203 15.22 -2.38 -7.29
C ASN A 203 15.77 -3.35 -8.33
N LEU A 204 17.05 -3.21 -8.71
CA LEU A 204 17.71 -4.19 -9.57
C LEU A 204 17.84 -5.56 -8.88
N LEU A 205 18.15 -5.58 -7.58
CA LEU A 205 18.22 -6.82 -6.81
C LEU A 205 16.84 -7.48 -6.70
N ASP A 206 15.77 -6.71 -6.47
CA ASP A 206 14.40 -7.21 -6.48
C ASP A 206 14.06 -7.86 -7.80
N PHE A 207 14.41 -7.22 -8.92
CA PHE A 207 14.23 -7.78 -10.25
C PHE A 207 14.99 -9.11 -10.43
N ILE A 208 16.25 -9.19 -10.00
CA ILE A 208 17.06 -10.41 -10.08
C ILE A 208 16.42 -11.54 -9.28
N VAL A 209 15.97 -11.27 -8.06
CA VAL A 209 15.32 -12.28 -7.20
C VAL A 209 14.00 -12.73 -7.82
N ASN A 210 13.14 -11.79 -8.24
CA ASN A 210 11.82 -12.09 -8.79
C ASN A 210 11.88 -12.86 -10.11
N SER A 211 12.89 -12.60 -10.94
CA SER A 211 13.11 -13.28 -12.22
C SER A 211 13.89 -14.59 -12.10
N SER A 212 14.42 -14.91 -10.91
CA SER A 212 15.17 -16.14 -10.67
C SER A 212 14.29 -17.32 -10.30
N ASN A 213 14.81 -18.54 -10.50
CA ASN A 213 14.24 -19.79 -10.00
C ASN A 213 14.69 -20.09 -8.57
N ILE A 214 14.89 -19.06 -7.74
CA ILE A 214 15.23 -19.26 -6.34
C ILE A 214 14.04 -19.90 -5.60
N ASP A 215 14.34 -20.69 -4.57
CA ASP A 215 13.33 -21.27 -3.69
C ASP A 215 12.35 -20.20 -3.17
N SER A 216 11.06 -20.50 -3.22
CA SER A 216 9.99 -19.54 -2.93
C SER A 216 10.05 -19.01 -1.50
N LEU A 217 10.46 -19.82 -0.52
CA LEU A 217 10.61 -19.36 0.86
C LEU A 217 11.79 -18.40 1.01
N ILE A 218 12.87 -18.61 0.26
CA ILE A 218 14.01 -17.69 0.25
C ILE A 218 13.62 -16.38 -0.44
N GLY A 219 12.92 -16.47 -1.58
CA GLY A 219 12.36 -15.31 -2.28
C GLY A 219 11.45 -14.49 -1.37
N LEU A 220 10.55 -15.13 -0.63
CA LEU A 220 9.66 -14.45 0.33
C LEU A 220 10.44 -13.73 1.44
N ARG A 221 11.41 -14.40 2.08
CA ARG A 221 12.24 -13.76 3.11
C ARG A 221 13.00 -12.55 2.56
N TYR A 222 13.49 -12.65 1.32
CA TYR A 222 14.12 -11.54 0.63
C TYR A 222 13.14 -10.38 0.42
N THR A 223 11.95 -10.66 -0.10
CA THR A 223 10.91 -9.64 -0.33
C THR A 223 10.58 -8.90 0.97
N ILE A 224 10.37 -9.63 2.07
CA ILE A 224 10.10 -9.03 3.39
C ILE A 224 11.27 -8.14 3.84
N ALA A 225 12.52 -8.57 3.67
CA ALA A 225 13.68 -7.78 4.04
C ALA A 225 13.85 -6.51 3.17
N SER A 226 13.63 -6.63 1.86
CA SER A 226 13.66 -5.52 0.90
C SER A 226 12.59 -4.47 1.24
N GLU A 227 11.37 -4.93 1.50
CA GLU A 227 10.25 -4.09 1.93
C GLU A 227 10.51 -3.42 3.28
N ASN A 228 11.02 -4.16 4.25
CA ASN A 228 11.41 -3.62 5.55
C ASN A 228 12.50 -2.53 5.41
N SER A 229 13.49 -2.71 4.53
CA SER A 229 14.51 -1.68 4.27
C SER A 229 13.89 -0.36 3.81
N ARG A 230 12.94 -0.40 2.86
CA ARG A 230 12.21 0.80 2.40
C ARG A 230 11.43 1.45 3.54
N TRP A 231 10.73 0.65 4.34
CA TRP A 231 10.01 1.14 5.51
C TRP A 231 10.94 1.76 6.57
N ILE A 232 12.13 1.22 6.80
CA ILE A 232 13.12 1.84 7.70
C ILE A 232 13.54 3.23 7.18
N GLY A 233 13.64 3.41 5.87
CA GLY A 233 13.91 4.73 5.27
C GLY A 233 12.81 5.74 5.61
N ILE A 234 11.54 5.32 5.54
CA ILE A 234 10.38 6.15 5.89
C ILE A 234 10.31 6.36 7.42
N ASP A 235 10.51 5.31 8.22
CA ASP A 235 10.53 5.34 9.70
C ASP A 235 11.52 6.40 10.19
N LYS A 236 12.76 6.38 9.66
CA LYS A 236 13.81 7.34 10.02
C LYS A 236 13.42 8.77 9.72
N SER A 237 12.89 9.02 8.52
CA SER A 237 12.48 10.37 8.15
C SER A 237 11.30 10.87 8.96
N LEU A 238 10.35 10.00 9.30
CA LEU A 238 9.24 10.39 10.16
C LEU A 238 9.75 10.76 11.56
N GLU A 239 10.64 9.96 12.14
CA GLU A 239 11.24 10.27 13.43
C GLU A 239 12.01 11.60 13.39
N GLU A 240 12.82 11.84 12.36
CA GLU A 240 13.52 13.13 12.16
C GLU A 240 12.52 14.29 12.10
N VAL A 241 11.46 14.20 11.30
CA VAL A 241 10.44 15.26 11.22
C VAL A 241 9.76 15.47 12.57
N LEU A 242 9.39 14.41 13.28
CA LEU A 242 8.75 14.51 14.58
C LEU A 242 9.68 15.11 15.66
N GLU A 243 10.99 14.86 15.58
CA GLU A 243 11.97 15.46 16.48
C GLU A 243 12.07 16.98 16.33
N PHE A 244 11.96 17.51 15.11
CA PHE A 244 12.03 18.96 14.83
C PHE A 244 10.69 19.69 14.99
N THR A 245 9.58 18.97 15.13
CA THR A 245 8.26 19.60 15.32
C THR A 245 8.02 20.02 16.78
N ASN A 246 7.31 21.14 16.96
CA ASN A 246 6.85 21.63 18.28
C ASN A 246 5.62 20.87 18.80
N LEU A 247 5.37 19.64 18.33
CA LEU A 247 4.23 18.84 18.74
C LEU A 247 4.43 18.29 20.16
N SER A 248 3.34 18.19 20.91
CA SER A 248 3.33 17.48 22.19
C SER A 248 3.63 15.99 21.97
N GLU A 249 4.17 15.31 22.98
CA GLU A 249 4.40 13.86 22.91
C GLU A 249 3.11 13.07 22.66
N THR A 250 1.97 13.59 23.11
CA THR A 250 0.65 13.01 22.81
C THR A 250 0.30 13.10 21.32
N GLU A 251 0.63 14.20 20.65
CA GLU A 251 0.41 14.36 19.21
C GLU A 251 1.39 13.52 18.40
N LYS A 252 2.67 13.50 18.78
CA LYS A 252 3.66 12.61 18.15
C LYS A 252 3.23 11.15 18.27
N CYS A 253 2.73 10.73 19.43
CA CYS A 253 2.21 9.38 19.64
C CYS A 253 1.01 9.08 18.73
N LYS A 254 0.08 10.03 18.56
CA LYS A 254 -1.05 9.88 17.61
C LYS A 254 -0.55 9.72 16.17
N ILE A 255 0.41 10.54 15.75
CA ILE A 255 0.98 10.44 14.39
C ILE A 255 1.65 9.08 14.17
N LYS A 256 2.43 8.60 15.15
CA LYS A 256 3.05 7.27 15.10
C LYS A 256 2.00 6.15 15.06
N SER A 257 0.92 6.30 15.82
CA SER A 257 -0.22 5.36 15.79
C SER A 257 -0.80 5.25 14.39
N ILE A 258 -1.18 6.38 13.78
CA ILE A 258 -1.73 6.43 12.41
C ILE A 258 -0.76 5.84 11.40
N TYR A 259 0.52 6.17 11.53
CA TYR A 259 1.58 5.63 10.68
C TYR A 259 1.67 4.09 10.75
N GLN A 260 1.46 3.47 11.92
CA GLN A 260 1.46 2.01 12.02
C GLN A 260 0.27 1.36 11.28
N TYR A 261 -0.91 1.98 11.27
CA TYR A 261 -2.03 1.49 10.46
C TYR A 261 -1.70 1.57 8.96
N ILE A 262 -1.10 2.69 8.53
CA ILE A 262 -0.68 2.88 7.13
C ILE A 262 0.39 1.87 6.73
N LYS A 263 1.42 1.69 7.55
CA LYS A 263 2.51 0.74 7.30
C LYS A 263 2.03 -0.71 7.20
N ALA A 264 1.01 -1.06 7.99
CA ALA A 264 0.38 -2.37 7.97
C ALA A 264 -0.65 -2.56 6.84
N ALA A 265 -0.95 -1.50 6.07
CA ALA A 265 -2.06 -1.46 5.12
C ALA A 265 -3.41 -1.82 5.78
N ASP A 266 -3.59 -1.46 7.05
CA ASP A 266 -4.82 -1.66 7.80
C ASP A 266 -5.77 -0.46 7.65
N PRO A 267 -7.09 -0.64 7.83
CA PRO A 267 -8.04 0.45 7.80
C PRO A 267 -7.73 1.49 8.89
N LEU A 268 -7.75 2.77 8.52
CA LEU A 268 -7.53 3.87 9.46
C LEU A 268 -8.63 3.94 10.53
N PRO A 269 -8.30 4.28 11.79
CA PRO A 269 -9.32 4.49 12.83
C PRO A 269 -10.34 5.58 12.45
N LYS A 270 -9.86 6.71 11.91
CA LYS A 270 -10.68 7.80 11.39
C LYS A 270 -10.11 8.31 10.07
N LEU A 271 -11.00 8.81 9.20
CA LEU A 271 -10.63 9.25 7.86
C LEU A 271 -9.87 10.58 7.82
N ASP A 272 -9.94 11.42 8.84
CA ASP A 272 -9.24 12.72 8.83
C ASP A 272 -7.82 12.66 9.43
N ASP A 273 -7.51 11.57 10.13
CA ASP A 273 -6.31 11.46 10.97
C ASP A 273 -5.01 11.49 10.14
N PHE A 274 -5.04 11.08 8.86
CA PHE A 274 -3.84 10.90 8.05
C PHE A 274 -3.29 12.18 7.38
N GLN A 275 -4.06 13.27 7.32
CA GLN A 275 -3.71 14.46 6.52
C GLN A 275 -2.40 15.11 6.98
N GLN A 276 -2.25 15.29 8.30
CA GLN A 276 -1.03 15.87 8.88
C GLN A 276 0.20 14.99 8.61
N LEU A 277 0.06 13.66 8.77
CA LEU A 277 1.13 12.72 8.51
C LEU A 277 1.53 12.70 7.02
N ASN A 278 0.55 12.75 6.10
CA ASN A 278 0.83 12.86 4.67
C ASN A 278 1.62 14.12 4.36
N ALA A 279 1.23 15.27 4.92
CA ALA A 279 1.98 16.52 4.73
C ALA A 279 3.41 16.40 5.25
N MET A 280 3.63 15.76 6.40
CA MET A 280 4.98 15.52 6.93
C MET A 280 5.84 14.68 6.00
N ILE A 281 5.34 13.54 5.52
CA ILE A 281 6.09 12.65 4.63
C ILE A 281 6.34 13.30 3.26
N LEU A 282 5.33 13.97 2.68
CA LEU A 282 5.44 14.62 1.37
C LEU A 282 6.47 15.76 1.38
N ASN A 283 6.56 16.51 2.47
CA ASN A 283 7.52 17.61 2.62
C ASN A 283 8.88 17.17 3.18
N SER A 284 9.04 15.89 3.53
CA SER A 284 10.33 15.36 3.99
C SER A 284 11.36 15.25 2.86
N ALA A 285 12.63 15.10 3.22
CA ALA A 285 13.76 15.00 2.30
C ALA A 285 13.97 13.58 1.71
N ILE A 286 13.07 12.62 1.95
CA ILE A 286 13.23 11.26 1.42
C ILE A 286 13.07 11.19 -0.10
N ALA A 287 13.63 10.14 -0.69
CA ALA A 287 13.48 9.85 -2.12
C ALA A 287 12.01 9.74 -2.53
N SER A 288 11.68 10.21 -3.74
CA SER A 288 10.31 10.18 -4.28
C SER A 288 9.71 8.78 -4.27
N GLU A 289 10.50 7.76 -4.61
CA GLU A 289 10.06 6.35 -4.58
C GLU A 289 9.53 5.93 -3.19
N LEU A 290 10.12 6.43 -2.10
CA LEU A 290 9.63 6.14 -0.75
C LEU A 290 8.37 6.94 -0.40
N LYS A 291 8.23 8.16 -0.94
CA LYS A 291 6.98 8.93 -0.82
C LYS A 291 5.85 8.21 -1.55
N ASP A 292 6.10 7.74 -2.77
CA ASP A 292 5.13 7.00 -3.57
C ASP A 292 4.69 5.72 -2.86
N LYS A 293 5.65 4.97 -2.30
CA LYS A 293 5.36 3.80 -1.46
C LYS A 293 4.45 4.14 -0.27
N TYR A 294 4.79 5.20 0.46
CA TYR A 294 3.98 5.65 1.59
C TYR A 294 2.57 6.08 1.17
N LEU A 295 2.46 6.85 0.08
CA LEU A 295 1.18 7.34 -0.43
C LEU A 295 0.29 6.19 -0.91
N LEU A 296 0.86 5.18 -1.56
CA LEU A 296 0.13 3.98 -1.94
C LEU A 296 -0.44 3.28 -0.70
N ALA A 297 0.38 3.07 0.33
CA ALA A 297 -0.08 2.47 1.58
C ALA A 297 -1.16 3.34 2.28
N SER A 298 -0.98 4.66 2.29
CA SER A 298 -1.96 5.62 2.84
C SER A 298 -3.30 5.55 2.10
N ALA A 299 -3.26 5.48 0.77
CA ALA A 299 -4.44 5.33 -0.08
C ALA A 299 -5.12 3.98 0.17
N THR A 300 -4.36 2.88 0.30
CA THR A 300 -4.89 1.55 0.64
C THR A 300 -5.62 1.56 1.98
N SER A 301 -4.99 2.05 3.04
CA SER A 301 -5.60 2.17 4.38
C SER A 301 -6.85 3.05 4.40
N THR A 302 -6.84 4.13 3.61
CA THR A 302 -8.01 5.01 3.45
C THR A 302 -9.13 4.31 2.70
N GLY A 303 -8.80 3.62 1.60
CA GLY A 303 -9.74 2.85 0.80
C GLY A 303 -10.42 1.74 1.59
N LEU A 304 -9.65 0.99 2.38
CA LEU A 304 -10.17 -0.04 3.29
C LEU A 304 -11.12 0.55 4.34
N ARG A 305 -10.78 1.71 4.91
CA ARG A 305 -11.68 2.39 5.86
C ARG A 305 -12.97 2.85 5.20
N ILE A 306 -12.91 3.34 3.97
CA ILE A 306 -14.10 3.72 3.20
C ILE A 306 -14.97 2.48 2.91
N ASP A 307 -14.37 1.37 2.47
CA ASP A 307 -15.04 0.09 2.22
C ASP A 307 -15.78 -0.38 3.48
N MET A 308 -15.09 -0.39 4.63
CA MET A 308 -15.70 -0.73 5.92
C MET A 308 -16.88 0.17 6.26
N LEU A 309 -16.75 1.49 6.14
CA LEU A 309 -17.84 2.42 6.48
C LEU A 309 -19.08 2.23 5.59
N ILE A 310 -18.89 1.88 4.31
CA ILE A 310 -20.01 1.60 3.39
C ILE A 310 -20.65 0.25 3.72
N VAL A 311 -19.85 -0.79 3.97
CA VAL A 311 -20.36 -2.11 4.39
C VAL A 311 -21.12 -1.99 5.71
N ASP A 312 -20.56 -1.30 6.70
CA ASP A 312 -21.17 -1.08 8.01
C ASP A 312 -22.49 -0.31 7.88
N LEU A 313 -22.56 0.68 6.99
CA LEU A 313 -23.81 1.39 6.68
C LEU A 313 -24.88 0.43 6.14
N ILE A 314 -24.54 -0.40 5.15
CA ILE A 314 -25.48 -1.34 4.54
C ILE A 314 -25.92 -2.39 5.59
N TYR A 315 -24.99 -2.84 6.43
CA TYR A 315 -25.26 -3.87 7.43
C TYR A 315 -26.04 -3.35 8.63
N SER A 316 -25.77 -2.14 9.08
CA SER A 316 -26.32 -1.60 10.33
C SER A 316 -27.58 -0.74 10.14
N SER A 317 -27.94 -0.42 8.89
CA SER A 317 -29.14 0.38 8.61
C SER A 317 -30.43 -0.36 9.00
N SER A 318 -31.23 0.28 9.85
CA SER A 318 -32.57 -0.18 10.23
C SER A 318 -33.59 -0.08 9.09
N GLU A 319 -33.30 0.72 8.06
CA GLU A 319 -34.18 0.90 6.90
C GLU A 319 -34.08 -0.26 5.90
N ILE A 320 -33.06 -1.11 6.04
CA ILE A 320 -32.75 -2.21 5.13
C ILE A 320 -33.12 -3.54 5.78
N ASN A 321 -34.11 -4.24 5.23
CA ASN A 321 -34.44 -5.59 5.68
C ASN A 321 -33.38 -6.63 5.25
N ASP A 322 -33.37 -7.81 5.90
CA ASP A 322 -32.32 -8.83 5.69
C ASP A 322 -32.17 -9.32 4.24
N ASN A 323 -33.28 -9.33 3.48
CA ASN A 323 -33.25 -9.74 2.08
C ASN A 323 -32.64 -8.64 1.20
N GLN A 324 -32.98 -7.37 1.45
CA GLN A 324 -32.37 -6.21 0.79
C GLN A 324 -30.89 -6.07 1.16
N ARG A 325 -30.53 -6.31 2.42
CA ARG A 325 -29.15 -6.23 2.92
C ARG A 325 -28.21 -7.13 2.12
N ARG A 326 -28.59 -8.41 1.93
CA ARG A 326 -27.82 -9.35 1.11
C ARG A 326 -27.69 -8.89 -0.34
N LYS A 327 -28.76 -8.35 -0.92
CA LYS A 327 -28.75 -7.83 -2.31
C LYS A 327 -27.84 -6.60 -2.45
N TYR A 328 -27.90 -5.67 -1.51
CA TYR A 328 -27.08 -4.46 -1.52
C TYR A 328 -25.60 -4.76 -1.28
N LEU A 329 -25.26 -5.66 -0.36
CA LEU A 329 -23.87 -6.11 -0.17
C LEU A 329 -23.33 -6.80 -1.42
N SER A 330 -24.12 -7.69 -2.05
CA SER A 330 -23.74 -8.34 -3.30
C SER A 330 -23.55 -7.34 -4.44
N LEU A 331 -24.43 -6.34 -4.54
CA LEU A 331 -24.33 -5.27 -5.51
C LEU A 331 -23.09 -4.39 -5.27
N TYR A 332 -22.83 -3.99 -4.02
CA TYR A 332 -21.67 -3.19 -3.68
C TYR A 332 -20.36 -3.92 -3.99
N GLN A 333 -20.29 -5.23 -3.71
CA GLN A 333 -19.16 -6.07 -4.10
C GLN A 333 -18.97 -6.08 -5.64
N GLN A 334 -20.04 -6.22 -6.42
CA GLN A 334 -19.98 -6.13 -7.89
C GLN A 334 -19.44 -4.77 -8.36
N ILE A 335 -19.87 -3.67 -7.73
CA ILE A 335 -19.37 -2.32 -8.04
C ILE A 335 -17.87 -2.21 -7.74
N LYS A 336 -17.43 -2.73 -6.58
CA LYS A 336 -16.02 -2.74 -6.17
C LYS A 336 -15.14 -3.54 -7.13
N GLU A 337 -15.65 -4.65 -7.63
CA GLU A 337 -14.97 -5.53 -8.59
C GLU A 337 -15.03 -5.01 -10.05
N GLY A 338 -15.69 -3.88 -10.32
CA GLY A 338 -15.85 -3.35 -11.68
C GLY A 338 -16.82 -4.16 -12.56
N VAL A 339 -17.63 -5.02 -11.96
CA VAL A 339 -18.59 -5.87 -12.67
C VAL A 339 -19.77 -5.02 -13.14
N LYS A 340 -20.20 -5.24 -14.38
CA LYS A 340 -21.36 -4.53 -14.93
C LYS A 340 -22.64 -4.93 -14.18
N VAL A 341 -23.16 -3.99 -13.41
CA VAL A 341 -24.43 -4.14 -12.70
C VAL A 341 -25.60 -4.18 -13.70
N LYS A 342 -26.47 -5.19 -13.57
CA LYS A 342 -27.62 -5.41 -14.47
C LYS A 342 -28.95 -4.87 -13.95
N ASP A 343 -29.10 -4.73 -12.63
CA ASP A 343 -30.35 -4.30 -11.99
C ASP A 343 -30.31 -2.81 -11.64
N ASN A 344 -30.89 -1.98 -12.52
CA ASN A 344 -30.89 -0.52 -12.33
C ASN A 344 -31.71 -0.09 -11.10
N PHE A 345 -32.80 -0.79 -10.77
CA PHE A 345 -33.69 -0.38 -9.67
C PHE A 345 -33.04 -0.60 -8.30
N ILE A 346 -32.43 -1.76 -8.09
CA ILE A 346 -31.68 -2.04 -6.86
C ILE A 346 -30.48 -1.09 -6.74
N SER A 347 -29.86 -0.74 -7.87
CA SER A 347 -28.76 0.22 -7.89
C SER A 347 -29.16 1.62 -7.49
N GLU A 348 -30.21 2.18 -8.10
CA GLU A 348 -30.71 3.52 -7.77
C GLU A 348 -31.15 3.63 -6.30
N SER A 349 -31.70 2.53 -5.77
CA SER A 349 -32.07 2.44 -4.35
C SER A 349 -30.82 2.50 -3.45
N LEU A 350 -29.77 1.74 -3.77
CA LEU A 350 -28.51 1.75 -3.02
C LEU A 350 -27.80 3.10 -3.13
N ASP A 351 -27.79 3.71 -4.33
CA ASP A 351 -27.25 5.03 -4.59
C ASP A 351 -27.92 6.07 -3.67
N SER A 352 -29.24 6.02 -3.57
CA SER A 352 -30.03 6.92 -2.70
C SER A 352 -29.69 6.74 -1.22
N ILE A 353 -29.59 5.49 -0.75
CA ILE A 353 -29.23 5.18 0.65
C ILE A 353 -27.85 5.77 0.98
N ILE A 354 -26.85 5.54 0.13
CA ILE A 354 -25.47 5.99 0.38
C ILE A 354 -25.36 7.52 0.34
N ILE A 355 -26.03 8.17 -0.62
CA ILE A 355 -26.00 9.63 -0.76
C ILE A 355 -26.63 10.30 0.47
N GLN A 356 -27.73 9.76 1.00
CA GLN A 356 -28.46 10.32 2.13
C GLN A 356 -27.88 9.93 3.49
N ALA A 357 -27.05 8.90 3.56
CA ALA A 357 -26.47 8.41 4.80
C ALA A 357 -25.57 9.44 5.51
N GLU A 358 -25.53 9.37 6.84
CA GLU A 358 -24.63 10.13 7.71
C GLU A 358 -23.22 9.51 7.75
N ILE A 359 -22.64 9.25 6.58
CA ILE A 359 -21.25 8.82 6.44
C ILE A 359 -20.36 9.96 5.92
N PRO A 360 -19.04 9.93 6.16
CA PRO A 360 -18.13 10.94 5.65
C PRO A 360 -18.26 11.13 4.14
N ARG A 361 -18.24 12.39 3.70
CA ARG A 361 -18.50 12.78 2.32
C ARG A 361 -17.56 12.12 1.31
N ILE A 362 -16.32 11.85 1.69
CA ILE A 362 -15.36 11.14 0.84
C ILE A 362 -15.81 9.71 0.51
N CYS A 363 -16.52 9.02 1.42
CA CYS A 363 -17.08 7.70 1.16
C CYS A 363 -18.10 7.75 0.02
N LYS A 364 -18.99 8.75 0.05
CA LYS A 364 -19.99 8.97 -1.00
C LYS A 364 -19.34 9.27 -2.35
N ILE A 365 -18.29 10.09 -2.35
CA ILE A 365 -17.54 10.43 -3.57
C ILE A 365 -16.89 9.18 -4.18
N VAL A 366 -16.17 8.40 -3.36
CA VAL A 366 -15.51 7.17 -3.82
C VAL A 366 -16.52 6.16 -4.32
N TYR A 367 -17.64 5.96 -3.61
CA TYR A 367 -18.73 5.11 -4.06
C TYR A 367 -19.24 5.53 -5.45
N GLN A 368 -19.55 6.83 -5.64
CA GLN A 368 -20.06 7.33 -6.92
C GLN A 368 -19.05 7.17 -8.06
N LEU A 369 -17.75 7.38 -7.79
CA LEU A 369 -16.69 7.15 -8.79
C LEU A 369 -16.58 5.67 -9.19
N LEU A 370 -16.70 4.74 -8.23
CA LEU A 370 -16.75 3.30 -8.52
C LEU A 370 -18.01 2.93 -9.30
N ARG A 371 -19.16 3.49 -8.92
CA ARG A 371 -20.46 3.29 -9.57
C ARG A 371 -20.44 3.71 -11.04
N GLU A 372 -19.75 4.81 -11.35
CA GLU A 372 -19.54 5.31 -12.71
C GLU A 372 -18.44 4.57 -13.49
N ARG A 373 -17.86 3.51 -12.90
CA ARG A 373 -16.77 2.69 -13.49
C ARG A 373 -15.57 3.54 -13.90
N TYR A 374 -15.28 4.58 -13.11
CA TYR A 374 -14.30 5.59 -13.47
C TYR A 374 -12.88 5.01 -13.60
N PHE A 375 -12.54 4.05 -12.76
CA PHE A 375 -11.22 3.43 -12.69
C PHE A 375 -10.97 2.33 -13.74
N GLU A 376 -11.92 2.09 -14.65
CA GLU A 376 -11.74 1.15 -15.77
C GLU A 376 -11.03 1.75 -16.98
N ILE A 377 -10.79 3.06 -16.95
CA ILE A 377 -9.76 3.65 -17.80
C ILE A 377 -8.45 3.09 -17.26
N GLU A 378 -7.77 2.30 -18.08
CA GLU A 378 -6.46 1.71 -17.82
C GLU A 378 -5.45 2.84 -17.60
N LEU A 379 -5.45 3.41 -16.40
CA LEU A 379 -4.48 4.39 -15.96
C LEU A 379 -3.19 3.62 -15.77
N GLU A 380 -2.38 3.55 -16.82
CA GLU A 380 -0.97 3.20 -16.68
C GLU A 380 -0.34 4.27 -15.79
N LEU A 381 -0.28 4.01 -14.47
CA LEU A 381 0.26 4.92 -13.45
C LEU A 381 1.68 5.41 -13.78
N GLU A 382 2.41 4.65 -14.58
CA GLU A 382 3.76 4.98 -15.07
C GLU A 382 3.79 6.01 -16.21
N LYS A 383 2.64 6.35 -16.82
CA LYS A 383 2.53 7.26 -17.98
C LYS A 383 1.45 8.33 -17.85
N LEU A 384 0.92 8.56 -16.65
CA LEU A 384 -0.05 9.63 -16.40
C LEU A 384 0.55 10.99 -16.80
N ASP A 385 0.16 11.49 -17.97
CA ASP A 385 0.52 12.84 -18.37
C ASP A 385 -0.31 13.87 -17.56
N ARG A 386 0.08 15.14 -17.62
CA ARG A 386 -0.63 16.20 -16.89
C ARG A 386 -2.09 16.33 -17.32
N GLU A 387 -2.43 15.99 -18.56
CA GLU A 387 -3.80 16.10 -19.08
C GLU A 387 -4.69 14.97 -18.54
N GLU A 388 -4.16 13.76 -18.39
CA GLU A 388 -4.84 12.64 -17.73
C GLU A 388 -5.08 12.91 -16.25
N LEU A 389 -4.07 13.44 -15.53
CA LEU A 389 -4.24 13.89 -14.13
C LEU A 389 -5.31 14.99 -14.00
N TYR A 390 -5.33 15.94 -14.93
CA TYR A 390 -6.34 17.00 -14.96
C TYR A 390 -7.74 16.43 -15.20
N SER A 391 -7.86 15.47 -16.12
CA SER A 391 -9.12 14.77 -16.40
C SER A 391 -9.64 14.06 -15.14
N VAL A 392 -8.76 13.35 -14.42
CA VAL A 392 -9.07 12.71 -13.14
C VAL A 392 -9.57 13.71 -12.11
N PHE A 393 -8.81 14.77 -11.90
CA PHE A 393 -9.16 15.80 -10.93
C PHE A 393 -10.48 16.50 -11.29
N SER A 394 -10.71 16.80 -12.56
CA SER A 394 -11.93 17.47 -13.02
C SER A 394 -13.18 16.62 -12.76
N LYS A 395 -13.11 15.30 -12.95
CA LYS A 395 -14.23 14.40 -12.67
C LYS A 395 -14.46 14.20 -11.18
N PHE A 396 -13.39 14.06 -10.39
CA PHE A 396 -13.49 14.08 -8.94
C PHE A 396 -14.22 15.34 -8.48
N LYS A 397 -13.86 16.52 -9.01
CA LYS A 397 -14.53 17.79 -8.69
C LYS A 397 -16.00 17.84 -9.10
N LYS A 398 -16.36 17.24 -10.24
CA LYS A 398 -17.77 17.12 -10.66
C LYS A 398 -18.59 16.24 -9.71
N VAL A 399 -18.09 15.06 -9.37
CA VAL A 399 -18.75 14.15 -8.41
C VAL A 399 -18.83 14.80 -7.03
N GLU A 400 -17.75 15.47 -6.61
CA GLU A 400 -17.74 16.26 -5.39
C GLU A 400 -18.88 17.29 -5.40
N GLN A 401 -19.01 18.10 -6.45
CA GLN A 401 -20.08 19.10 -6.58
C GLN A 401 -21.48 18.45 -6.55
N PHE A 402 -21.68 17.35 -7.29
CA PHE A 402 -22.94 16.61 -7.31
C PHE A 402 -23.38 16.18 -5.90
N ILE A 403 -22.48 15.60 -5.11
CA ILE A 403 -22.78 15.16 -3.74
C ILE A 403 -23.06 16.37 -2.82
N LYS A 404 -22.30 17.46 -2.96
CA LYS A 404 -22.53 18.73 -2.22
C LYS A 404 -23.95 19.27 -2.43
N GLN A 405 -24.46 19.16 -3.67
CA GLN A 405 -25.80 19.60 -4.04
C GLN A 405 -26.87 18.64 -3.53
N ALA A 406 -26.64 17.33 -3.61
CA ALA A 406 -27.56 16.31 -3.11
C ALA A 406 -27.75 16.38 -1.58
N GLU A 407 -26.71 16.78 -0.84
CA GLU A 407 -26.76 16.95 0.62
C GLU A 407 -27.48 18.25 1.07
N ASN A 408 -27.63 19.25 0.19
CA ASN A 408 -28.25 20.56 0.51
C ASN A 408 -29.39 20.92 -0.46
N PRO A 409 -30.56 20.27 -0.36
CA PRO A 409 -31.67 20.47 -1.30
C PRO A 409 -32.34 21.85 -1.24
N THR A 410 -31.99 22.72 -0.28
CA THR A 410 -32.57 24.08 -0.13
C THR A 410 -31.98 25.13 -1.08
N LYS A 411 -31.01 24.78 -1.93
CA LYS A 411 -30.52 25.63 -3.04
C LYS A 411 -30.75 24.97 -4.41
N ILE A 412 -31.98 24.55 -4.68
CA ILE A 412 -32.38 24.21 -6.05
C ILE A 412 -32.83 25.48 -6.75
N THR A 413 -31.90 26.13 -7.47
CA THR A 413 -32.27 26.86 -8.68
C THR A 413 -31.68 26.14 -9.86
N ASN A 414 -32.59 25.59 -10.67
CA ASN A 414 -32.34 24.94 -11.96
C ASN A 414 -31.25 25.64 -12.78
N SER A 415 -30.20 24.91 -13.14
CA SER A 415 -29.70 24.90 -14.52
C SER A 415 -28.68 23.77 -14.72
N PHE A 416 -29.15 22.66 -15.28
CA PHE A 416 -28.29 21.87 -16.15
C PHE A 416 -28.05 22.70 -17.41
N GLY A 417 -26.92 23.40 -17.45
CA GLY A 417 -26.48 24.18 -18.60
C GLY A 417 -24.98 24.37 -18.58
N ASN A 418 -24.28 23.61 -19.43
CA ASN A 418 -22.90 23.83 -19.90
C ASN A 418 -22.03 24.79 -19.08
N ILE A 419 -21.40 24.31 -18.02
CA ILE A 419 -20.24 25.00 -17.45
C ILE A 419 -19.02 24.58 -18.28
N ALA A 420 -18.70 25.37 -19.30
CA ALA A 420 -17.40 25.34 -19.92
C ALA A 420 -16.37 25.83 -18.88
N ILE A 421 -15.55 24.93 -18.37
CA ILE A 421 -14.40 25.30 -17.54
C ILE A 421 -13.42 26.02 -18.46
N GLN A 422 -13.36 27.35 -18.38
CA GLN A 422 -12.36 28.13 -19.09
C GLN A 422 -10.97 27.77 -18.56
N LYS A 423 -10.05 27.47 -19.48
CA LYS A 423 -8.69 26.93 -19.28
C LYS A 423 -7.72 27.89 -18.54
N GLY A 424 -8.23 28.89 -17.80
CA GLY A 424 -7.45 29.96 -17.17
C GLY A 424 -7.68 30.18 -15.68
N MET A 425 -8.74 29.63 -15.05
CA MET A 425 -9.04 29.91 -13.64
C MET A 425 -8.15 29.16 -12.62
N LEU A 426 -7.35 28.18 -13.06
CA LEU A 426 -6.48 27.40 -12.15
C LEU A 426 -5.08 28.00 -11.95
N ILE A 427 -4.77 29.12 -12.61
CA ILE A 427 -3.49 29.81 -12.42
C ILE A 427 -3.63 30.91 -11.36
N GLU A 428 -4.78 31.59 -11.25
CA GLU A 428 -4.95 32.69 -10.27
C GLU A 428 -5.07 32.21 -8.82
N GLU A 429 -5.71 31.07 -8.53
CA GLU A 429 -5.80 30.55 -7.15
C GLU A 429 -4.49 29.90 -6.64
N ALA A 430 -3.50 29.68 -7.51
CA ALA A 430 -2.16 29.22 -7.11
C ALA A 430 -1.19 30.39 -6.87
N ASP A 431 -1.39 31.54 -7.52
CA ASP A 431 -0.56 32.74 -7.34
C ASP A 431 -1.03 33.61 -6.15
N ASP A 432 -2.33 33.63 -5.83
CA ASP A 432 -2.83 34.37 -4.65
C ASP A 432 -2.45 33.74 -3.29
N ALA A 433 -2.03 32.47 -3.28
CA ALA A 433 -1.47 31.81 -2.10
C ALA A 433 0.03 32.09 -1.87
N VAL A 434 0.72 32.74 -2.83
CA VAL A 434 2.16 33.04 -2.75
C VAL A 434 2.46 34.54 -2.65
N VAL A 435 1.47 35.43 -2.84
CA VAL A 435 1.68 36.90 -2.85
C VAL A 435 1.23 37.63 -1.56
N SER A 436 0.64 36.95 -0.57
CA SER A 436 0.31 37.59 0.73
C SER A 436 1.39 37.51 1.82
N GLY A 437 2.60 37.02 1.49
CA GLY A 437 3.80 37.17 2.30
C GLY A 437 4.44 38.55 2.14
N GLY A 438 3.69 39.59 2.52
CA GLY A 438 4.17 40.98 2.52
C GLY A 438 5.30 41.20 3.53
N VAL A 439 6.32 41.90 3.05
CA VAL A 439 7.47 42.42 3.78
C VAL A 439 7.04 43.15 5.06
N GLY A 440 7.65 42.79 6.17
CA GLY A 440 7.62 43.47 7.46
C GLY A 440 8.76 42.98 8.33
#